data_AF-A0A956GKR4-F1
#
_entry.id   AF-A0A956GKR4-F1
#
_cell.length_a   1.000
_cell.length_b   1.000
_cell.length_c   1.000
_cell.angle_alpha   90.00
_cell.angle_beta   90.00
_cell.angle_gamma   90.00
#
_symmetry.space_group_name_H-M   'P 1'
#
loop_
_entity.id
_entity.type
_entity.pdbx_description
1 polymer ?
#
loop_
_entity_poly.entity_id
_entity_poly.type
_entity_poly.pdbx_seq_one_letter_code
_entity_poly.pdbx_strand_id
1 'polypeptide(L)'
;DALDPARPEVAAFRRPGAWLMILVIDAEDDASPLAATAYAEALRRDADDPSRVIVGVVADLGAPRLRAFADAFPNRNAMVSIVADDWTDVVAVATPFGLGIVDDCLAEAGPDVAPDQPGRQLDCVVTDGWSEASRAADGAPIPRCTMAAAGRPAADTPLPCYWIAPGFADYPECAARLVIERATDDPALAWARCACALDPA
;
A
#
# COMPACT_ATOMS: atom_id res chain seq x y z
N ASP A 1 -3.95 -26.37 7.08
CA ASP A 1 -3.34 -25.39 6.17
C ASP A 1 -3.18 -24.08 6.92
N ALA A 2 -2.07 -23.35 6.77
CA ALA A 2 -1.88 -22.08 7.49
C ALA A 2 -2.83 -20.99 6.96
N LEU A 3 -3.32 -21.16 5.73
CA LEU A 3 -4.22 -20.25 5.02
C LEU A 3 -5.64 -20.82 4.84
N ASP A 4 -6.01 -21.80 5.66
CA ASP A 4 -7.35 -22.40 5.62
C ASP A 4 -8.44 -21.35 5.89
N PRO A 5 -9.31 -21.01 4.92
CA PRO A 5 -10.35 -20.00 5.09
C PRO A 5 -11.44 -20.43 6.08
N ALA A 6 -11.51 -21.71 6.45
CA ALA A 6 -12.42 -22.18 7.51
C ALA A 6 -11.97 -21.70 8.91
N ARG A 7 -10.73 -21.21 9.04
CA ARG A 7 -10.22 -20.60 10.27
C ARG A 7 -10.68 -19.14 10.36
N PRO A 8 -11.42 -18.74 11.41
CA PRO A 8 -11.95 -17.37 11.52
C PRO A 8 -10.87 -16.28 11.44
N GLU A 9 -9.69 -16.56 12.01
CA GLU A 9 -8.54 -15.65 11.97
C GLU A 9 -7.96 -15.47 10.56
N VAL A 10 -8.13 -16.45 9.67
CA VAL A 10 -7.68 -16.37 8.27
C VAL A 10 -8.77 -15.74 7.40
N ALA A 11 -10.04 -16.05 7.66
CA ALA A 11 -11.18 -15.51 6.93
C ALA A 11 -11.20 -13.97 6.94
N ALA A 12 -10.79 -13.34 8.04
CA ALA A 12 -10.68 -11.89 8.15
C ALA A 12 -9.64 -11.25 7.20
N PHE A 13 -8.61 -12.01 6.79
CA PHE A 13 -7.60 -11.53 5.84
C PHE A 13 -8.08 -11.62 4.37
N ARG A 14 -9.14 -12.39 4.10
CA ARG A 14 -9.69 -12.60 2.75
C ARG A 14 -10.97 -11.80 2.56
N ARG A 15 -10.82 -10.55 2.12
CA ARG A 15 -11.96 -9.73 1.65
C ARG A 15 -12.18 -9.97 0.14
N PRO A 16 -13.43 -10.04 -0.35
CA PRO A 16 -13.70 -10.15 -1.78
C PRO A 16 -12.99 -9.06 -2.55
N GLY A 17 -12.18 -9.47 -3.53
CA GLY A 17 -11.38 -8.53 -4.30
C GLY A 17 -10.33 -7.79 -3.47
N ALA A 18 -9.74 -8.42 -2.45
CA ALA A 18 -8.47 -7.98 -1.87
C ALA A 18 -7.27 -8.42 -2.72
N TRP A 19 -6.12 -7.79 -2.49
CA TRP A 19 -4.83 -8.27 -2.99
C TRP A 19 -4.20 -9.20 -1.95
N LEU A 20 -3.58 -10.29 -2.40
CA LEU A 20 -2.75 -11.15 -1.56
C LEU A 20 -1.27 -10.79 -1.79
N MET A 21 -0.58 -10.44 -0.72
CA MET A 21 0.83 -10.10 -0.77
C MET A 21 1.63 -11.09 0.06
N ILE A 22 2.69 -11.64 -0.51
CA ILE A 22 3.61 -12.57 0.17
C ILE A 22 5.05 -12.04 0.12
N LEU A 23 5.59 -11.65 1.27
CA LEU A 23 6.99 -11.26 1.42
C LEU A 23 7.74 -12.39 2.12
N VAL A 24 8.71 -12.97 1.43
CA VAL A 24 9.61 -13.97 1.99
C VAL A 24 10.96 -13.31 2.21
N ILE A 25 11.48 -13.37 3.43
CA ILE A 25 12.81 -12.88 3.79
C ILE A 25 13.54 -14.05 4.44
N ASP A 26 14.60 -14.54 3.80
CA ASP A 26 15.37 -15.67 4.31
C ASP A 26 16.84 -15.54 3.93
N ALA A 27 17.74 -15.93 4.83
CA ALA A 27 19.17 -15.97 4.54
C ALA A 27 19.58 -17.28 3.83
N GLU A 28 18.73 -18.31 3.93
CA GLU A 28 18.96 -19.65 3.39
C GLU A 28 17.90 -20.00 2.33
N ASP A 29 18.12 -21.08 1.57
CA ASP A 29 17.08 -21.60 0.68
C ASP A 29 15.97 -22.29 1.48
N ASP A 30 14.78 -22.37 0.89
CA ASP A 30 13.62 -22.99 1.51
C ASP A 30 13.86 -24.48 1.78
N ALA A 31 13.86 -24.88 3.05
CA ALA A 31 14.02 -26.27 3.49
C ALA A 31 12.68 -27.03 3.66
N SER A 32 11.56 -26.46 3.19
CA SER A 32 10.25 -27.05 3.39
C SER A 32 10.08 -28.41 2.68
N PRO A 33 9.23 -29.30 3.22
CA PRO A 33 9.09 -30.66 2.70
C PRO A 33 8.34 -30.73 1.37
N LEU A 34 7.57 -29.71 1.00
CA LEU A 34 6.82 -29.65 -0.26
C LEU A 34 7.62 -28.88 -1.31
N ALA A 35 7.38 -29.12 -2.59
CA ALA A 35 7.99 -28.32 -3.65
C ALA A 35 7.46 -26.87 -3.63
N ALA A 36 8.30 -25.90 -3.99
CA ALA A 36 7.93 -24.49 -4.13
C ALA A 36 6.66 -24.28 -4.98
N THR A 37 6.51 -25.07 -6.06
CA THR A 37 5.32 -25.04 -6.92
C THR A 37 4.03 -25.44 -6.20
N ALA A 38 4.10 -26.36 -5.23
CA ALA A 38 2.92 -26.78 -4.46
C ALA A 38 2.43 -25.67 -3.53
N TYR A 39 3.34 -24.89 -2.94
CA TYR A 39 2.98 -23.69 -2.18
C TYR A 39 2.35 -22.63 -3.09
N ALA A 40 2.96 -22.36 -4.25
CA ALA A 40 2.41 -21.41 -5.20
C ALA A 40 1.00 -21.82 -5.69
N GLU A 41 0.76 -23.11 -5.93
CA GLU A 41 -0.55 -23.65 -6.28
C GLU A 41 -1.58 -23.54 -5.15
N ALA A 42 -1.18 -23.72 -3.90
CA ALA A 42 -2.05 -23.48 -2.75
C ALA A 42 -2.47 -22.00 -2.70
N LEU A 43 -1.51 -21.09 -2.78
CA LEU A 43 -1.75 -19.64 -2.74
C LEU A 43 -2.63 -19.14 -3.89
N ARG A 44 -2.45 -19.68 -5.09
CA ARG A 44 -3.31 -19.36 -6.24
C ARG A 44 -4.74 -19.87 -6.09
N ARG A 45 -4.95 -20.98 -5.37
CA ARG A 45 -6.31 -21.47 -5.03
C ARG A 45 -6.95 -20.61 -3.95
N ASP A 46 -6.13 -20.07 -3.05
CA ASP A 46 -6.58 -19.19 -1.98
C ASP A 46 -6.76 -17.74 -2.41
N ALA A 47 -6.26 -17.35 -3.58
CA ALA A 47 -6.60 -16.06 -4.18
C ALA A 47 -7.84 -16.21 -5.05
N ASP A 48 -8.87 -15.40 -4.81
CA ASP A 48 -10.08 -15.38 -5.65
C ASP A 48 -9.75 -15.00 -7.11
N ASP A 49 -8.66 -14.26 -7.32
CA ASP A 49 -8.09 -13.92 -8.62
C ASP A 49 -6.55 -14.04 -8.57
N PRO A 50 -5.95 -15.02 -9.30
CA PRO A 50 -4.50 -15.22 -9.32
C PRO A 50 -3.70 -14.02 -9.83
N SER A 51 -4.31 -13.10 -10.59
CA SER A 51 -3.66 -11.87 -11.05
C SER A 51 -3.45 -10.85 -9.93
N ARG A 52 -4.07 -11.09 -8.76
CA ARG A 52 -4.04 -10.22 -7.58
C ARG A 52 -3.10 -10.74 -6.48
N VAL A 53 -2.14 -11.56 -6.86
CA VAL A 53 -1.08 -12.03 -5.97
C VAL A 53 0.22 -11.31 -6.30
N ILE A 54 0.85 -10.72 -5.29
CA ILE A 54 2.17 -10.07 -5.39
C ILE A 54 3.15 -10.86 -4.51
N VAL A 55 4.32 -11.18 -5.06
CA VAL A 55 5.36 -11.93 -4.36
C VAL A 55 6.66 -11.15 -4.35
N GLY A 56 7.21 -10.96 -3.15
CA GLY A 56 8.52 -10.39 -2.93
C GLY A 56 9.39 -11.41 -2.22
N VAL A 57 10.59 -11.64 -2.73
CA VAL A 57 11.56 -12.54 -2.11
C VAL A 57 12.85 -11.78 -1.87
N VAL A 58 13.29 -11.74 -0.63
CA VAL A 58 14.57 -11.20 -0.19
C VAL A 58 15.39 -12.37 0.31
N ALA A 59 16.30 -12.88 -0.51
CA ALA A 59 17.05 -14.08 -0.19
C ALA A 59 18.42 -14.13 -0.86
N ASP A 60 19.22 -15.14 -0.57
CA ASP A 60 20.38 -15.44 -1.41
C ASP A 60 19.91 -15.75 -2.85
N LEU A 61 20.50 -15.12 -3.86
CA LEU A 61 20.13 -15.36 -5.27
C LEU A 61 20.48 -16.78 -5.73
N GLY A 62 21.34 -17.47 -4.99
CA GLY A 62 21.67 -18.89 -5.14
C GLY A 62 20.66 -19.85 -4.51
N ALA A 63 19.52 -19.38 -3.99
CA ALA A 63 18.45 -20.19 -3.41
C ALA A 63 17.45 -20.70 -4.49
N PRO A 64 17.64 -21.90 -5.08
CA PRO A 64 16.84 -22.35 -6.22
C PRO A 64 15.36 -22.57 -5.90
N ARG A 65 15.01 -22.96 -4.67
CA ARG A 65 13.61 -23.23 -4.33
C ARG A 65 12.84 -21.94 -4.12
N LEU A 66 13.44 -20.96 -3.44
CA LEU A 66 12.87 -19.61 -3.34
C LEU A 66 12.76 -18.92 -4.71
N ARG A 67 13.74 -19.13 -5.60
CA ARG A 67 13.65 -18.67 -6.99
C ARG A 67 12.48 -19.31 -7.72
N ALA A 68 12.35 -20.63 -7.64
CA ALA A 68 11.23 -21.36 -8.26
C ALA A 68 9.86 -20.91 -7.70
N PHE A 69 9.80 -20.57 -6.42
CA PHE A 69 8.60 -19.98 -5.82
C PHE A 69 8.26 -18.62 -6.44
N ALA A 70 9.22 -17.70 -6.53
CA ALA A 70 9.01 -16.39 -7.15
C ALA A 70 8.60 -16.52 -8.64
N ASP A 71 9.28 -17.38 -9.40
CA ASP A 71 9.02 -17.61 -10.82
C ASP A 71 7.63 -18.23 -11.09
N ALA A 72 7.01 -18.84 -10.07
CA ALA A 72 5.61 -19.24 -10.14
C ALA A 72 4.64 -18.05 -10.14
N PHE A 73 5.08 -16.79 -10.10
CA PHE A 73 4.21 -15.61 -10.18
C PHE A 73 4.71 -14.63 -11.24
N PRO A 74 4.73 -15.01 -12.54
CA PRO A 74 5.54 -14.37 -13.58
C PRO A 74 5.22 -12.89 -13.84
N ASN A 75 4.03 -12.41 -13.48
CA ASN A 75 3.59 -11.05 -13.78
C ASN A 75 3.79 -10.06 -12.61
N ARG A 76 4.09 -10.55 -11.40
CA ARG A 76 4.05 -9.79 -10.15
C ARG A 76 4.99 -10.39 -9.08
N ASN A 77 6.18 -10.82 -9.48
CA ASN A 77 7.22 -11.23 -8.55
C ASN A 77 8.45 -10.32 -8.64
N ALA A 78 9.18 -10.23 -7.54
CA ALA A 78 10.54 -9.73 -7.51
C ALA A 78 11.36 -10.57 -6.54
N MET A 79 12.62 -10.83 -6.91
CA MET A 79 13.59 -11.49 -6.05
C MET A 79 14.85 -10.63 -6.00
N VAL A 80 15.31 -10.32 -4.79
CA VAL A 80 16.47 -9.46 -4.53
C VAL A 80 17.38 -10.11 -3.50
N SER A 81 18.66 -9.74 -3.56
CA SER A 81 19.69 -10.35 -2.72
C SER A 81 19.63 -9.83 -1.28
N ILE A 82 19.59 -10.74 -0.30
CA ILE A 82 19.73 -10.38 1.12
C ILE A 82 21.18 -10.03 1.52
N VAL A 83 22.16 -10.46 0.71
CA VAL A 83 23.60 -10.21 0.95
C VAL A 83 24.15 -9.05 0.10
N ALA A 84 23.27 -8.28 -0.56
CA ALA A 84 23.71 -7.08 -1.27
C ALA A 84 24.29 -6.05 -0.30
N ASP A 85 25.34 -5.34 -0.73
CA ASP A 85 25.93 -4.23 0.02
C ASP A 85 24.99 -3.01 0.06
N ASP A 86 24.07 -2.92 -0.91
CA ASP A 86 23.01 -1.91 -1.01
C ASP A 86 21.64 -2.60 -0.93
N TRP A 87 20.83 -2.19 0.06
CA TRP A 87 19.52 -2.75 0.35
C TRP A 87 18.38 -1.98 -0.32
N THR A 88 18.68 -1.01 -1.17
CA THR A 88 17.65 -0.19 -1.84
C THR A 88 16.67 -1.07 -2.64
N ASP A 89 17.17 -2.10 -3.31
CA ASP A 89 16.37 -3.12 -4.02
C ASP A 89 15.43 -3.90 -3.08
N VAL A 90 15.88 -4.23 -1.86
CA VAL A 90 15.04 -4.85 -0.82
C VAL A 90 13.87 -3.95 -0.47
N VAL A 91 14.14 -2.65 -0.32
CA VAL A 91 13.08 -1.70 -0.05
C VAL A 91 12.15 -1.55 -1.24
N ALA A 92 12.63 -1.60 -2.49
CA ALA A 92 11.78 -1.59 -3.67
C ALA A 92 10.85 -2.82 -3.72
N VAL A 93 11.35 -4.01 -3.40
CA VAL A 93 10.54 -5.25 -3.30
C VAL A 93 9.54 -5.18 -2.14
N ALA A 94 9.91 -4.59 -1.01
CA ALA A 94 9.04 -4.40 0.14
C ALA A 94 8.05 -3.22 -0.05
N THR A 95 8.27 -2.31 -1.00
CA THR A 95 7.42 -1.11 -1.17
C THR A 95 5.98 -1.46 -1.58
N PRO A 96 5.73 -2.43 -2.49
CA PRO A 96 4.39 -2.98 -2.68
C PRO A 96 3.80 -3.61 -1.41
N PHE A 97 4.60 -4.12 -0.48
CA PHE A 97 4.11 -4.62 0.82
C PHE A 97 3.84 -3.50 1.81
N GLY A 98 4.51 -2.38 1.62
CA GLY A 98 4.15 -1.08 2.16
C GLY A 98 2.96 -0.44 1.44
N LEU A 99 2.14 -1.23 0.71
CA LEU A 99 0.78 -0.86 0.32
C LEU A 99 0.13 -0.16 1.53
N GLY A 100 -0.33 1.07 1.30
CA GLY A 100 -0.68 2.04 2.33
C GLY A 100 -1.48 1.43 3.49
N ILE A 101 -0.84 1.36 4.66
CA ILE A 101 -1.56 1.46 5.95
C ILE A 101 -2.02 2.91 6.18
N VAL A 102 -1.66 3.83 5.29
CA VAL A 102 -2.59 4.89 4.91
C VAL A 102 -3.49 4.33 3.83
N ASP A 103 -4.39 3.45 4.27
CA ASP A 103 -5.72 3.42 3.71
C ASP A 103 -6.11 4.90 3.59
N ASP A 104 -6.58 5.38 2.43
CA ASP A 104 -7.12 6.75 2.37
C ASP A 104 -8.13 6.95 3.50
N CYS A 105 -8.69 5.83 3.97
CA CYS A 105 -9.46 5.68 5.16
C CYS A 105 -8.79 6.07 6.48
N LEU A 106 -9.22 7.21 7.00
CA LEU A 106 -8.95 7.64 8.37
C LEU A 106 -9.99 6.97 9.28
N ALA A 107 -9.54 6.00 10.09
CA ALA A 107 -10.39 5.31 11.07
C ALA A 107 -11.01 6.29 12.08
N GLU A 108 -10.25 7.32 12.43
CA GLU A 108 -10.72 8.48 13.19
C GLU A 108 -10.37 9.75 12.40
N ALA A 109 -11.34 10.65 12.27
CA ALA A 109 -11.07 11.98 11.76
C ALA A 109 -10.79 12.89 12.96
N GLY A 110 -9.58 13.46 13.01
CA GLY A 110 -9.24 14.49 13.98
C GLY A 110 -10.15 15.72 13.90
N PRO A 111 -9.93 16.72 14.77
CA PRO A 111 -10.73 17.94 14.75
C PRO A 111 -10.63 18.66 13.40
N ASP A 112 -11.74 19.25 12.98
CA ASP A 112 -11.74 20.13 11.82
C ASP A 112 -11.00 21.42 12.17
N VAL A 113 -9.83 21.65 11.57
CA VAL A 113 -8.94 22.77 11.90
C VAL A 113 -9.38 24.09 11.28
N ALA A 114 -10.34 24.07 10.35
CA ALA A 114 -10.92 25.28 9.76
C ALA A 114 -12.42 25.06 9.48
N PRO A 115 -13.24 24.99 10.54
CA PRO A 115 -14.66 24.65 10.44
C PRO A 115 -15.53 25.74 9.78
N ASP A 116 -14.96 26.94 9.56
CA ASP A 116 -15.58 28.03 8.80
C ASP A 116 -15.39 27.88 7.28
N GLN A 117 -14.55 26.94 6.84
CA GLN A 117 -14.32 26.64 5.43
C GLN A 117 -15.16 25.44 4.95
N PRO A 118 -15.48 25.35 3.65
CA PRO A 118 -16.24 24.22 3.14
C PRO A 118 -15.50 22.89 3.25
N GLY A 119 -16.15 21.89 3.87
CA GLY A 119 -15.63 20.54 4.00
C GLY A 119 -14.61 20.41 5.14
N ARG A 120 -14.42 19.17 5.62
CA ARG A 120 -13.55 18.89 6.76
C ARG A 120 -12.09 19.18 6.42
N GLN A 121 -11.44 19.98 7.25
CA GLN A 121 -10.02 20.27 7.14
C GLN A 121 -9.26 19.55 8.25
N LEU A 122 -8.32 18.69 7.90
CA LEU A 122 -7.43 18.04 8.87
C LEU A 122 -6.01 18.60 8.72
N ASP A 123 -5.32 18.74 9.85
CA ASP A 123 -3.89 19.08 9.86
C ASP A 123 -3.08 17.82 9.54
N CYS A 124 -2.82 17.64 8.25
CA CYS A 124 -2.08 16.50 7.72
C CYS A 124 -0.85 16.98 6.97
N VAL A 125 0.28 16.33 7.23
CA VAL A 125 1.46 16.43 6.38
C VAL A 125 1.31 15.35 5.31
N VAL A 126 0.91 15.78 4.11
CA VAL A 126 0.85 14.92 2.92
C VAL A 126 2.09 15.18 2.10
N THR A 127 2.86 14.16 1.79
CA THR A 127 4.07 14.29 0.95
C THR A 127 3.92 13.45 -0.30
N ASP A 128 4.32 14.03 -1.42
CA ASP A 128 4.33 13.29 -2.67
C ASP A 128 5.35 12.20 -2.62
N GLY A 129 4.97 11.09 -3.21
CA GLY A 129 5.84 9.97 -3.39
C GLY A 129 6.18 9.75 -4.87
N TRP A 130 7.41 10.03 -5.31
CA TRP A 130 8.36 9.05 -5.91
C TRP A 130 9.59 9.65 -6.58
N SER A 131 10.74 9.15 -6.12
CA SER A 131 11.64 8.20 -6.78
C SER A 131 12.66 7.72 -5.72
N GLU A 132 13.54 6.75 -6.02
CA GLU A 132 14.71 6.43 -5.16
C GLU A 132 15.58 7.66 -4.88
N ALA A 133 15.72 8.56 -5.85
CA ALA A 133 16.42 9.83 -5.69
C ALA A 133 15.65 10.82 -4.78
N SER A 134 14.33 10.70 -4.71
CA SER A 134 13.45 11.54 -3.86
C SER A 134 13.28 10.96 -2.46
N ARG A 135 13.92 9.84 -2.12
CA ARG A 135 13.93 9.29 -0.74
C ARG A 135 14.94 10.00 0.16
N ALA A 136 15.96 10.61 -0.45
CA ALA A 136 16.99 11.39 0.23
C ALA A 136 16.62 12.88 0.43
N ALA A 137 15.55 13.34 -0.24
CA ALA A 137 14.98 14.67 -0.07
C ALA A 137 13.54 14.49 0.40
N ASP A 138 13.19 14.95 1.60
CA ASP A 138 11.80 14.97 2.08
C ASP A 138 10.88 15.43 0.92
N GLY A 139 10.02 14.52 0.44
CA GLY A 139 9.16 14.78 -0.71
C GLY A 139 8.40 16.09 -0.47
N ALA A 140 8.29 16.93 -1.51
CA ALA A 140 7.64 18.22 -1.35
C ALA A 140 6.23 18.01 -0.77
N PRO A 141 5.85 18.74 0.30
CA PRO A 141 4.52 18.59 0.87
C PRO A 141 3.48 18.97 -0.17
N ILE A 142 2.49 18.10 -0.35
CA ILE A 142 1.31 18.36 -1.16
C ILE A 142 0.43 19.33 -0.35
N PRO A 143 0.11 20.52 -0.86
CA PRO A 143 -0.74 21.47 -0.15
C PRO A 143 -2.20 21.02 -0.10
N ARG A 144 -2.99 21.61 0.79
CA ARG A 144 -4.45 21.43 0.81
C ARG A 144 -5.09 22.03 -0.44
N CYS A 145 -6.15 21.40 -0.91
CA CYS A 145 -6.99 21.97 -1.95
C CYS A 145 -7.80 23.15 -1.40
N THR A 146 -8.00 24.17 -2.24
CA THR A 146 -9.02 25.19 -1.98
C THR A 146 -10.39 24.54 -2.21
N MET A 147 -11.29 24.57 -1.23
CA MET A 147 -12.60 23.91 -1.34
C MET A 147 -13.67 24.88 -1.82
N ALA A 148 -14.42 24.50 -2.87
CA ALA A 148 -15.61 25.22 -3.31
C ALA A 148 -16.88 24.77 -2.56
N ALA A 149 -16.93 23.51 -2.15
CA ALA A 149 -18.00 22.94 -1.34
C ALA A 149 -17.48 21.74 -0.54
N ALA A 150 -18.27 21.25 0.43
CA ALA A 150 -17.98 20.00 1.10
C ALA A 150 -17.86 18.86 0.07
N GLY A 151 -16.67 18.27 -0.02
CA GLY A 151 -16.36 17.20 -0.95
C GLY A 151 -16.09 17.63 -2.40
N ARG A 152 -15.83 18.91 -2.65
CA ARG A 152 -15.49 19.42 -3.99
C ARG A 152 -14.45 20.54 -3.95
N PRO A 153 -13.21 20.28 -4.42
CA PRO A 153 -12.22 21.33 -4.66
C PRO A 153 -12.71 22.38 -5.65
N ALA A 154 -12.22 23.61 -5.50
CA ALA A 154 -12.44 24.69 -6.46
C ALA A 154 -11.72 24.35 -7.78
N ALA A 155 -12.34 24.68 -8.91
CA ALA A 155 -11.83 24.31 -10.23
C ALA A 155 -10.48 24.95 -10.58
N ASP A 156 -10.14 26.05 -9.92
CA ASP A 156 -8.88 26.80 -10.07
C ASP A 156 -7.82 26.43 -9.01
N THR A 157 -8.06 25.39 -8.21
CA THR A 157 -7.10 24.92 -7.22
C THR A 157 -5.80 24.45 -7.89
N PRO A 158 -4.62 24.95 -7.48
CA PRO A 158 -3.35 24.45 -7.98
C PRO A 158 -3.14 22.97 -7.64
N LEU A 159 -2.65 22.19 -8.60
CA LEU A 159 -2.36 20.76 -8.44
C LEU A 159 -0.83 20.50 -8.35
N PRO A 160 -0.38 19.48 -7.61
CA PRO A 160 -1.19 18.56 -6.82
C PRO A 160 -1.72 19.22 -5.54
N CYS A 161 -2.87 18.75 -5.06
CA CYS A 161 -3.41 19.14 -3.77
C CYS A 161 -4.13 17.98 -3.10
N TYR A 162 -4.37 18.05 -1.79
CA TYR A 162 -5.15 17.05 -1.06
C TYR A 162 -6.39 17.63 -0.37
N TRP A 163 -7.42 16.81 -0.21
CA TRP A 163 -8.62 17.15 0.56
C TRP A 163 -9.20 15.92 1.26
N ILE A 164 -10.10 16.13 2.22
CA ILE A 164 -10.73 15.07 3.01
C ILE A 164 -12.18 14.89 2.58
N ALA A 165 -12.49 13.74 2.00
CA ALA A 165 -13.84 13.32 1.71
C ALA A 165 -14.49 12.67 2.94
N PRO A 166 -15.83 12.74 3.07
CA PRO A 166 -16.54 11.86 3.99
C PRO A 166 -16.31 10.39 3.62
N GLY A 167 -16.43 9.50 4.61
CA GLY A 167 -16.35 8.06 4.41
C GLY A 167 -17.33 7.53 3.35
N PHE A 168 -17.04 6.34 2.83
CA PHE A 168 -17.87 5.68 1.80
C PHE A 168 -18.88 4.76 2.47
N ALA A 169 -20.07 4.63 1.86
CA ALA A 169 -21.07 3.67 2.32
C ALA A 169 -20.54 2.22 2.32
N ASP A 170 -19.59 1.92 1.42
CA ASP A 170 -19.00 0.60 1.27
C ASP A 170 -17.92 0.28 2.32
N TYR A 171 -17.44 1.29 3.06
CA TYR A 171 -16.43 1.16 4.12
C TYR A 171 -16.91 1.88 5.40
N PRO A 172 -17.84 1.28 6.16
CA PRO A 172 -18.44 1.92 7.33
C PRO A 172 -17.46 2.18 8.48
N GLU A 173 -16.34 1.46 8.53
CA GLU A 173 -15.21 1.72 9.43
C GLU A 173 -14.46 3.03 9.11
N CYS A 174 -14.80 3.65 7.98
CA CYS A 174 -14.13 4.81 7.46
C CYS A 174 -14.78 6.12 7.88
N ALA A 175 -14.18 6.82 8.85
CA ALA A 175 -14.70 8.12 9.26
C ALA A 175 -14.49 9.20 8.18
N ALA A 176 -13.39 9.12 7.44
CA ALA A 176 -13.07 10.03 6.36
C ALA A 176 -12.06 9.42 5.37
N ARG A 177 -11.97 9.99 4.17
CA ARG A 177 -11.03 9.58 3.13
C ARG A 177 -10.09 10.72 2.70
N LEU A 178 -8.78 10.52 2.67
CA LEU A 178 -7.84 11.41 1.99
C LEU A 178 -7.99 11.27 0.46
N VAL A 179 -8.08 12.38 -0.25
CA VAL A 179 -8.12 12.41 -1.71
C VAL A 179 -7.01 13.34 -2.19
N ILE A 180 -6.25 12.90 -3.19
CA ILE A 180 -5.20 13.69 -3.81
C ILE A 180 -5.59 13.97 -5.26
N GLU A 181 -5.75 15.25 -5.58
CA GLU A 181 -5.98 15.72 -6.93
C GLU A 181 -4.63 15.94 -7.60
N ARG A 182 -4.46 15.41 -8.81
CA ARG A 182 -3.22 15.53 -9.60
C ARG A 182 -3.55 16.01 -11.00
N ALA A 183 -2.61 16.72 -11.62
CA ALA A 183 -2.76 17.21 -12.99
C ALA A 183 -2.54 16.11 -14.05
N THR A 184 -2.08 14.93 -13.64
CA THR A 184 -1.71 13.82 -14.52
C THR A 184 -2.26 12.51 -13.94
N ASP A 185 -2.67 11.62 -14.84
CA ASP A 185 -3.10 10.25 -14.54
C ASP A 185 -1.92 9.27 -14.49
N ASP A 186 -0.68 9.76 -14.34
CA ASP A 186 0.51 8.91 -14.29
C ASP A 186 0.44 7.96 -13.09
N PRO A 187 0.35 6.64 -13.31
CA PRO A 187 0.27 5.66 -12.22
C PRO A 187 1.54 5.63 -11.35
N ALA A 188 2.67 6.17 -11.81
CA ALA A 188 3.87 6.30 -10.99
C ALA A 188 3.70 7.30 -9.83
N LEU A 189 2.73 8.21 -9.92
CA LEU A 189 2.36 9.18 -8.87
C LEU A 189 1.16 8.71 -8.03
N ALA A 190 0.78 7.43 -8.13
CA ALA A 190 -0.41 6.91 -7.46
C ALA A 190 -0.31 6.81 -5.93
N TRP A 191 0.82 7.22 -5.33
CA TRP A 191 1.03 7.05 -3.91
C TRP A 191 1.48 8.36 -3.24
N ALA A 192 1.11 8.49 -1.97
CA ALA A 192 1.49 9.60 -1.11
C ALA A 192 1.64 9.07 0.31
N ARG A 193 2.41 9.78 1.13
CA ARG A 193 2.45 9.54 2.57
C ARG A 193 1.63 10.60 3.26
N CYS A 194 0.80 10.18 4.19
CA CYS A 194 -0.01 11.08 5.00
C CYS A 194 0.29 10.83 6.48
N ALA A 195 0.53 11.90 7.22
CA ALA A 195 0.56 11.90 8.67
C ALA A 195 -0.35 13.02 9.17
N CYS A 196 -1.53 12.67 9.70
CA CYS A 196 -2.43 13.63 10.33
C CYS A 196 -2.15 13.71 11.82
N ALA A 197 -2.20 14.93 12.38
CA ALA A 197 -2.18 15.10 13.82
C ALA A 197 -3.46 14.47 14.40
N LEU A 198 -3.29 13.40 15.16
CA LEU A 198 -4.35 12.89 16.04
C LEU A 198 -4.31 13.73 17.32
N ASP A 199 -5.47 14.10 17.83
CA ASP A 199 -5.56 14.83 19.10
C ASP A 199 -4.93 13.94 20.19
N PRO A 200 -3.96 14.42 20.99
CA PRO A 200 -3.48 13.65 22.12
C PRO A 200 -4.63 13.54 23.14
N ALA A 201 -5.25 12.36 23.18
CA ALA A 201 -6.28 12.01 24.14
C ALA A 201 -5.84 12.19 25.60
#